data_AF-A0A1H1PT84-F1
#
_entry.id   AF-A0A1H1PT84-F1
#
_cell.length_a   1.000
_cell.length_b   1.000
_cell.length_c   1.000
_cell.angle_alpha   90.00
_cell.angle_beta   90.00
_cell.angle_gamma   90.00
#
_symmetry.space_group_name_H-M   'P 1'
#
loop_
_entity.id
_entity.type
_entity.pdbx_description
1 polymer ?
#
loop_
_entity_poly.entity_id
_entity_poly.type
_entity_poly.pdbx_seq_one_letter_code
_entity_poly.pdbx_strand_id
1 'polypeptide(L)'
;MLKKTLLLLTLGMALLTRAVADDPKQDGLSAKTAVVIVAKDEKEGPPKEVAWVQQNYPGSKILRFVTRPSKEGKVYDVFFIKTSDGKKQELFFEISSFYHKT
;
A
#
# COMPACT_ATOMS: atom_id res chain seq x y z
N MET A 1 57.48 -38.42 20.87
CA MET A 1 56.64 -37.24 21.15
C MET A 1 55.66 -37.05 19.99
N LEU A 2 54.38 -37.38 20.18
CA LEU A 2 53.30 -37.28 19.18
C LEU A 2 52.96 -35.80 18.94
N LYS A 3 53.03 -35.34 17.68
CA LYS A 3 52.34 -34.11 17.25
C LYS A 3 51.08 -34.49 16.48
N LYS A 4 49.94 -34.37 17.16
CA LYS A 4 48.60 -34.23 16.55
C LYS A 4 48.55 -32.91 15.77
N THR A 5 47.73 -32.84 14.72
CA THR A 5 46.87 -31.69 14.28
C THR A 5 46.40 -32.00 12.85
N LEU A 6 45.21 -32.58 12.67
CA LEU A 6 43.86 -31.97 12.58
C LEU A 6 43.57 -31.34 11.21
N LEU A 7 42.73 -32.06 10.46
CA LEU A 7 42.10 -31.73 9.19
C LEU A 7 41.06 -30.61 9.42
N LEU A 8 41.11 -29.52 8.66
CA LEU A 8 39.98 -28.59 8.53
C LEU A 8 39.47 -28.62 7.09
N LEU A 9 38.40 -29.39 6.86
CA LEU A 9 37.47 -29.14 5.76
C LEU A 9 36.61 -27.94 6.15
N THR A 10 36.76 -26.82 5.45
CA THR A 10 35.79 -25.73 5.53
C THR A 10 34.66 -26.03 4.55
N LEU A 11 33.50 -26.39 5.11
CA LEU A 11 32.25 -26.53 4.39
C LEU A 11 31.70 -25.13 4.11
N GLY A 12 31.69 -24.71 2.83
CA GLY A 12 31.09 -23.45 2.41
C GLY A 12 29.58 -23.49 2.59
N MET A 13 29.06 -22.78 3.58
CA MET A 13 27.63 -22.60 3.80
C MET A 13 27.14 -21.50 2.87
N ALA A 14 26.47 -21.88 1.78
CA ALA A 14 25.79 -20.94 0.91
C ALA A 14 24.63 -20.30 1.68
N LEU A 15 24.76 -19.00 1.99
CA LEU A 15 23.63 -18.19 2.45
C LEU A 15 22.64 -18.04 1.29
N LEU A 16 21.56 -18.81 1.33
CA LEU A 16 20.34 -18.47 0.61
C LEU A 16 19.74 -17.22 1.27
N THR A 17 20.14 -16.04 0.81
CA THR A 17 19.35 -14.83 1.06
C THR A 17 18.03 -14.99 0.33
N ARG A 18 16.99 -15.36 1.10
CA ARG A 18 15.62 -15.27 0.66
C ARG A 18 15.36 -13.79 0.40
N ALA A 19 15.17 -13.40 -0.86
CA ALA A 19 14.67 -12.08 -1.19
C ALA A 19 13.34 -11.94 -0.46
N VAL A 20 13.31 -11.10 0.58
CA VAL A 20 12.06 -10.66 1.18
C VAL A 20 11.43 -9.83 0.08
N ALA A 21 10.40 -10.36 -0.58
CA ALA A 21 9.62 -9.54 -1.49
C ALA A 21 9.08 -8.40 -0.60
N ASP A 22 9.55 -7.18 -0.82
CA ASP A 22 8.97 -6.01 -0.16
C ASP A 22 7.47 -6.08 -0.40
N ASP A 23 6.69 -6.09 0.69
CA ASP A 23 5.24 -5.99 0.56
C ASP A 23 4.95 -4.79 -0.35
N PRO A 24 4.12 -4.96 -1.40
CA PRO A 24 3.89 -3.88 -2.35
C PRO A 24 3.36 -2.68 -1.58
N LYS A 25 4.12 -1.59 -1.63
CA LYS A 25 3.77 -0.32 -0.98
C LYS A 25 2.34 0.05 -1.37
N GLN A 26 1.46 0.24 -0.39
CA GLN A 26 0.09 0.72 -0.59
C GLN A 26 0.13 2.23 -0.88
N ASP A 27 0.58 2.59 -2.08
CA ASP A 27 0.76 3.97 -2.53
C ASP A 27 -0.48 4.57 -3.21
N GLY A 28 -1.52 3.76 -3.41
CA GLY A 28 -2.77 4.20 -4.02
C GLY A 28 -2.69 4.44 -5.52
N LEU A 29 -1.58 4.14 -6.20
CA LEU A 29 -1.43 4.45 -7.63
C LEU A 29 -2.15 3.47 -8.56
N SER A 30 -2.72 2.40 -8.01
CA SER A 30 -3.50 1.40 -8.74
C SER A 30 -4.45 0.67 -7.80
N ALA A 31 -5.43 -0.07 -8.33
CA ALA A 31 -6.27 -0.95 -7.52
C ALA A 31 -5.44 -2.04 -6.77
N LYS A 32 -4.31 -2.48 -7.35
CA LYS A 32 -3.41 -3.47 -6.71
C LYS A 32 -2.66 -2.90 -5.52
N THR A 33 -2.30 -1.62 -5.58
CA THR A 33 -1.58 -0.90 -4.51
C THR A 33 -2.49 0.07 -3.76
N ALA A 34 -3.81 -0.16 -3.82
CA ALA A 34 -4.80 0.70 -3.19
C ALA A 34 -4.52 0.87 -1.69
N VAL A 35 -4.77 2.08 -1.20
CA VAL A 35 -4.67 2.38 0.23
C VAL A 35 -5.88 1.77 0.91
N VAL A 36 -5.68 0.84 1.84
CA VAL A 36 -6.79 0.21 2.56
C VAL A 36 -7.27 1.15 3.67
N ILE A 37 -8.54 1.55 3.60
CA ILE A 37 -9.15 2.41 4.63
C ILE A 37 -10.02 1.54 5.53
N VAL A 38 -9.72 1.60 6.82
CA VAL A 38 -10.46 0.90 7.87
C VAL A 38 -11.31 1.91 8.63
N ALA A 39 -12.62 1.77 8.56
CA ALA A 39 -13.59 2.61 9.25
C ALA A 39 -14.82 1.78 9.67
N LYS A 40 -15.62 2.32 10.57
CA LYS A 40 -16.85 1.67 11.03
C LYS A 40 -17.96 1.75 9.98
N ASP A 41 -18.11 2.92 9.36
CA ASP A 41 -19.24 3.29 8.51
C ASP A 41 -18.84 4.34 7.46
N GLU A 42 -19.79 4.65 6.58
CA GLU A 42 -19.65 5.63 5.49
C GLU A 42 -19.55 7.08 5.98
N LYS A 43 -19.77 7.34 7.28
CA LYS A 43 -19.54 8.66 7.88
C LYS A 43 -18.09 8.82 8.35
N GLU A 44 -17.47 7.75 8.83
CA GLU A 44 -16.09 7.75 9.34
C GLU A 44 -15.03 7.56 8.23
N GLY A 45 -15.36 6.83 7.16
CA GLY A 45 -14.43 6.50 6.07
C GLY A 45 -13.88 7.70 5.30
N PRO A 46 -14.73 8.53 4.65
CA PRO A 46 -14.28 9.60 3.77
C PRO A 46 -13.31 10.61 4.40
N PRO A 47 -13.48 11.04 5.67
CA PRO A 47 -12.49 11.89 6.35
C PRO A 47 -11.09 11.27 6.41
N LYS A 48 -10.97 9.94 6.56
CA LYS A 48 -9.67 9.24 6.61
C LYS A 48 -8.98 9.24 5.24
N GLU A 49 -9.74 9.07 4.16
CA GLU A 49 -9.21 9.17 2.80
C GLU A 49 -8.65 10.57 2.52
N VAL A 50 -9.44 11.60 2.85
CA VAL A 50 -9.01 13.00 2.71
C VAL A 50 -7.75 13.27 3.53
N ALA A 51 -7.70 12.80 4.78
CA ALA A 51 -6.52 12.96 5.62
C ALA A 51 -5.28 12.30 5.01
N TRP A 52 -5.42 11.09 4.47
CA TRP A 52 -4.34 10.39 3.78
C TRP A 52 -3.84 11.18 2.57
N VAL A 53 -4.73 11.73 1.74
CA VAL A 53 -4.35 12.57 0.60
C VAL A 53 -3.56 13.78 1.06
N GLN A 54 -4.01 14.49 2.10
CA GLN A 54 -3.32 15.69 2.58
C GLN A 54 -1.95 15.39 3.17
N GLN A 55 -1.81 14.23 3.84
CA GLN A 55 -0.53 13.79 4.41
C GLN A 55 0.48 13.40 3.32
N ASN A 56 0.04 12.68 2.28
CA ASN A 56 0.95 12.11 1.25
C ASN A 56 1.17 13.05 0.06
N TYR A 57 0.20 13.92 -0.22
CA TYR A 57 0.23 14.91 -1.30
C TYR A 57 -0.05 16.32 -0.74
N PRO A 58 0.84 16.86 0.10
CA PRO A 58 0.63 18.17 0.73
C PRO A 58 0.48 19.28 -0.33
N GLY A 59 -0.52 20.13 -0.14
CA GLY A 59 -0.85 21.21 -1.08
C GLY A 59 -1.58 20.76 -2.35
N SER A 60 -1.94 19.48 -2.45
CA SER A 60 -2.81 18.99 -3.52
C SER A 60 -4.27 19.44 -3.34
N LYS A 61 -5.03 19.41 -4.43
CA LYS A 61 -6.47 19.66 -4.46
C LYS A 61 -7.19 18.41 -4.95
N ILE A 62 -8.17 17.93 -4.18
CA ILE A 62 -9.09 16.89 -4.64
C ILE A 62 -10.06 17.55 -5.63
N LEU A 63 -10.12 17.04 -6.85
CA LEU A 63 -10.95 17.59 -7.93
C LEU A 63 -12.33 16.93 -7.97
N ARG A 64 -12.36 15.62 -7.75
CA ARG A 64 -13.55 14.77 -7.67
C ARG A 64 -13.15 13.39 -7.17
N PHE A 65 -14.13 12.56 -6.84
CA PHE A 65 -13.95 11.13 -6.63
C PHE A 65 -15.09 10.36 -7.30
N VAL A 66 -14.89 9.06 -7.50
CA VAL A 66 -15.94 8.12 -7.92
C VAL A 66 -15.75 6.78 -7.21
N THR A 67 -16.84 6.13 -6.86
CA THR A 67 -16.81 4.78 -6.30
C THR A 67 -16.87 3.74 -7.43
N ARG A 68 -16.03 2.71 -7.36
CA ARG A 68 -15.91 1.64 -8.36
C ARG A 68 -15.90 0.27 -7.69
N PRO A 69 -16.97 -0.53 -7.85
CA PRO A 69 -16.93 -1.94 -7.48
C PRO A 69 -16.05 -2.72 -8.48
N SER A 70 -15.33 -3.72 -7.95
CA SER A 70 -14.50 -4.65 -8.72
C SER A 70 -15.25 -5.98 -8.94
N LYS A 71 -14.79 -6.77 -9.91
CA LYS A 71 -15.38 -8.09 -10.19
C LYS A 71 -15.12 -9.10 -9.06
N GLU A 72 -14.08 -8.84 -8.26
CA GLU A 72 -13.60 -9.65 -7.15
C GLU A 72 -14.26 -9.26 -5.81
N GLY A 73 -15.27 -8.37 -5.84
CA GLY A 73 -16.02 -7.96 -4.65
C GLY A 73 -15.37 -6.88 -3.81
N LYS A 74 -14.22 -6.33 -4.25
CA LYS A 74 -13.64 -5.15 -3.62
C LYS A 74 -14.34 -3.89 -4.11
N VAL A 75 -14.40 -2.87 -3.26
CA VAL A 75 -14.95 -1.56 -3.63
C VAL A 75 -13.88 -0.51 -3.41
N TYR A 76 -13.72 0.37 -4.39
CA TYR A 76 -12.71 1.42 -4.36
C TYR A 76 -13.32 2.79 -4.52
N ASP A 77 -12.87 3.75 -3.72
CA ASP A 77 -13.01 5.15 -4.05
C ASP A 77 -11.78 5.62 -4.82
N VAL A 78 -12.01 6.22 -5.98
CA VAL A 78 -10.97 6.71 -6.89
C VAL A 78 -10.98 8.23 -6.89
N PHE A 79 -10.00 8.81 -6.20
CA PHE A 79 -9.84 10.26 -6.08
C PHE A 79 -9.00 10.77 -7.23
N PHE A 80 -9.48 11.83 -7.88
CA PHE A 80 -8.73 12.58 -8.88
C PHE A 80 -8.19 13.83 -8.20
N ILE A 81 -6.88 13.92 -8.03
CA ILE A 81 -6.23 15.07 -7.41
C ILE A 81 -5.43 15.87 -8.42
N LYS A 82 -5.23 17.16 -8.13
CA LYS A 82 -4.17 17.98 -8.71
C LYS A 82 -3.08 18.17 -7.66
N THR A 83 -1.89 17.67 -7.91
CA THR A 83 -0.72 17.81 -7.03
C THR A 83 -0.24 19.26 -6.97
N SER A 84 0.62 19.59 -6.01
CA SER A 84 1.16 20.94 -5.81
C SER A 84 2.01 21.43 -7.00
N ASP A 85 2.69 20.51 -7.70
CA ASP A 85 3.39 20.78 -8.97
C ASP A 85 2.44 20.82 -10.20
N GLY A 86 1.14 20.67 -9.98
CA GLY A 86 0.09 20.85 -10.98
C GLY A 86 -0.28 19.62 -11.80
N LYS A 87 0.36 18.46 -11.55
CA LYS A 87 0.02 17.19 -12.21
C LYS A 87 -1.33 16.66 -11.75
N LYS A 88 -1.99 15.89 -12.61
CA LYS A 88 -3.21 15.14 -12.25
C LYS A 88 -2.81 13.72 -11.84
N GLN A 89 -3.34 13.24 -10.73
CA GLN A 89 -3.09 11.90 -10.22
C GLN A 89 -4.42 11.24 -9.84
N GLU A 90 -4.55 9.95 -10.16
CA GLU A 90 -5.62 9.09 -9.66
C GLU A 90 -5.10 8.31 -8.45
N LEU A 91 -5.88 8.30 -7.37
CA LEU A 91 -5.58 7.59 -6.13
C LEU A 91 -6.72 6.61 -5.82
N PHE A 92 -6.36 5.36 -5.53
CA PHE A 92 -7.27 4.27 -5.25
C PHE A 92 -7.27 3.98 -3.74
N PHE A 93 -8.45 4.07 -3.13
CA PHE A 93 -8.70 3.70 -1.74
C PHE A 93 -9.59 2.48 -1.70
N GLU A 94 -9.18 1.40 -1.03
CA GLU A 94 -10.05 0.24 -0.83
C GLU A 94 -10.96 0.48 0.37
N ILE A 95 -12.28 0.51 0.13
CA ILE A 95 -13.31 0.88 1.11
C ILE A 95 -14.25 -0.27 1.48
N SER A 96 -13.93 -1.49 1.03
CA SER A 96 -14.76 -2.68 1.25
C SER A 96 -15.15 -2.89 2.72
N SER A 97 -14.32 -2.43 3.66
CA SER A 97 -14.56 -2.60 5.09
C SER A 97 -15.75 -1.81 5.64
N PHE A 98 -16.19 -0.74 4.97
CA PHE A 98 -17.29 0.13 5.43
C PHE A 98 -18.31 0.49 4.36
N TYR A 99 -18.14 0.03 3.12
CA TYR A 99 -19.12 0.23 2.06
C TYR A 99 -20.51 -0.31 2.44
N HIS A 100 -21.56 0.51 2.25
CA HIS A 100 -22.95 0.29 2.66
C HIS A 100 -23.21 0.17 4.18
N LYS A 101 -22.27 0.61 5.03
CA LYS A 101 -22.49 0.66 6.49
C LYS A 101 -22.88 2.07 6.91
N THR A 102 -23.97 2.20 7.65
CA THR A 102 -24.52 3.49 8.15
C THR A 102 -24.61 3.54 9.66
#